data_AF-A0AA41BD88-F1
#
_entry.id   AF-A0AA41BD88-F1
#
_cell.length_a   1.000
_cell.length_b   1.000
_cell.length_c   1.000
_cell.angle_alpha   90.00
_cell.angle_beta   90.00
_cell.angle_gamma   90.00
#
_symmetry.space_group_name_H-M   'P 1'
#
loop_
_entity.id
_entity.type
_entity.pdbx_description
1 polymer ?
#
loop_
_entity_poly.entity_id
_entity_poly.type
_entity_poly.pdbx_seq_one_letter_code
_entity_poly.pdbx_strand_id
1 'polypeptide(L)'
;MGRTTTKIDYSYWARLDKWTVKEAALLFDGKDPSLYPELRLTMSKPPEGFESTVNISRAISRIDWNERFGRSKYEIGSHPVYLTVALMKSGWDIPEGLKAELQKRIDQDALEPATQNADSEDSSAEREANTETQSNISAATKERVTMLKLILGLAAGGYGLQPEATRNPHAKAMREDLEKIGWGLDDGTIKKYLDEARSLWKQAK
;
A
#
# COMPACT_ATOMS: atom_id res chain seq x y z
N MET A 1 18.32 40.29 -2.26
CA MET A 1 17.04 39.81 -1.68
C MET A 1 17.35 38.56 -0.85
N GLY A 2 17.35 38.66 0.47
CA GLY A 2 17.59 37.50 1.34
C GLY A 2 16.32 36.63 1.39
N ARG A 3 16.41 35.38 0.92
CA ARG A 3 15.33 34.40 1.14
C ARG A 3 15.28 34.14 2.65
N THR A 4 14.18 34.49 3.29
CA THR A 4 13.88 34.04 4.65
C THR A 4 13.92 32.51 4.64
N THR A 5 14.85 31.91 5.37
CA THR A 5 14.88 30.47 5.61
C THR A 5 13.65 30.10 6.41
N THR A 6 12.59 29.69 5.72
CA THR A 6 11.40 29.13 6.35
C THR A 6 11.82 27.88 7.11
N LYS A 7 11.59 27.88 8.42
CA LYS A 7 11.90 26.74 9.28
C LYS A 7 11.05 25.55 8.86
N ILE A 8 11.68 24.41 8.60
CA ILE A 8 10.99 23.17 8.19
C ILE A 8 10.20 22.62 9.38
N ASP A 9 8.92 22.30 9.16
CA ASP A 9 8.08 21.66 10.17
C ASP A 9 8.25 20.13 10.14
N TYR A 10 9.33 19.63 10.76
CA TYR A 10 9.59 18.19 10.82
C TYR A 10 8.52 17.42 11.61
N SER A 11 7.81 18.05 12.54
CA SER A 11 6.72 17.40 13.29
C SER A 11 5.55 17.06 12.36
N TYR A 12 5.19 17.97 11.45
CA TYR A 12 4.19 17.68 10.42
C TYR A 12 4.60 16.50 9.54
N TRP A 13 5.82 16.54 8.99
CA TRP A 13 6.29 15.52 8.06
C TRP A 13 6.46 14.15 8.70
N ALA A 14 6.91 14.08 9.96
CA ALA A 14 7.08 12.82 10.70
C ALA A 14 5.75 12.12 11.00
N ARG A 15 4.63 12.85 11.07
CA ARG A 15 3.28 12.29 11.31
C ARG A 15 2.63 11.67 10.07
N LEU A 16 3.12 11.97 8.86
CA LEU A 16 2.54 11.40 7.63
C LEU A 16 2.85 9.91 7.53
N ASP A 17 1.89 9.09 7.11
CA ASP A 17 2.11 7.63 6.98
C ASP A 17 3.00 7.25 5.81
N LYS A 18 3.03 8.11 4.79
CA LYS A 18 3.75 7.86 3.54
C LYS A 18 4.45 9.12 3.07
N TRP A 19 5.67 8.95 2.59
CA TRP A 19 6.42 9.92 1.82
C TRP A 19 6.62 9.40 0.41
N THR A 20 6.57 10.33 -0.54
CA THR A 20 7.16 10.11 -1.86
C THR A 20 8.69 10.11 -1.74
N VAL A 21 9.37 9.45 -2.68
CA VAL A 21 10.85 9.47 -2.75
C VAL A 21 11.39 10.90 -2.84
N LYS A 22 10.62 11.81 -3.47
CA LYS A 22 10.97 13.23 -3.58
C LYS A 22 10.93 13.94 -2.24
N GLU A 23 9.84 13.80 -1.50
CA GLU A 23 9.68 14.42 -0.17
C GLU A 23 10.75 13.91 0.79
N ALA A 24 10.94 12.60 0.83
CA ALA A 24 12.00 11.98 1.64
C ALA A 24 13.36 12.59 1.31
N ALA A 25 13.75 12.62 0.03
CA ALA A 25 15.04 13.16 -0.38
C ALA A 25 15.22 14.65 -0.02
N LEU A 26 14.17 15.46 -0.15
CA LEU A 26 14.21 16.89 0.22
C LEU A 26 14.34 17.07 1.73
N LEU A 27 13.58 16.30 2.52
CA LEU A 27 13.62 16.35 3.98
C LEU A 27 15.00 15.96 4.53
N PHE A 28 15.61 14.90 3.98
CA PHE A 28 16.96 14.48 4.34
C PHE A 28 18.03 15.51 3.93
N ASP A 29 17.80 16.23 2.83
CA ASP A 29 18.67 17.33 2.38
C ASP A 29 18.40 18.67 3.08
N GLY A 30 17.57 18.67 4.13
CA GLY A 30 17.25 19.86 4.90
C GLY A 30 16.45 20.91 4.12
N LYS A 31 15.54 20.48 3.23
CA LYS A 31 14.67 21.35 2.42
C LYS A 31 13.20 20.99 2.65
N ASP A 32 12.33 21.99 2.68
CA ASP A 32 10.88 21.79 2.82
C ASP A 32 10.27 21.35 1.48
N PRO A 33 9.65 20.16 1.37
CA PRO A 33 9.03 19.71 0.14
C PRO A 33 7.90 20.60 -0.37
N SER A 34 7.20 21.32 0.52
CA SER A 34 6.07 22.20 0.16
C SER A 34 6.49 23.39 -0.71
N LEU A 35 7.76 23.81 -0.62
CA LEU A 35 8.32 24.91 -1.41
C LEU A 35 8.72 24.49 -2.83
N TYR A 36 8.74 23.18 -3.12
CA TYR A 36 9.23 22.63 -4.39
C TYR A 36 8.26 21.62 -5.03
N PRO A 37 6.98 21.98 -5.24
CA PRO A 37 6.01 21.06 -5.83
C PRO A 37 6.41 20.62 -7.24
N GLU A 38 6.99 21.52 -8.03
CA GLU A 38 7.36 21.29 -9.43
C GLU A 38 8.73 20.62 -9.63
N LEU A 39 9.49 20.38 -8.55
CA LEU A 39 10.82 19.78 -8.68
C LEU A 39 10.73 18.33 -9.15
N ARG A 40 11.45 18.01 -10.23
CA ARG A 40 11.56 16.66 -10.79
C ARG A 40 12.98 16.12 -10.59
N LEU A 41 13.10 15.03 -9.84
CA LEU A 41 14.40 14.41 -9.53
C LEU A 41 14.94 13.48 -10.64
N THR A 42 14.16 13.27 -11.71
CA THR A 42 14.53 12.45 -12.87
C THR A 42 15.33 13.20 -13.93
N MET A 43 15.60 14.50 -13.71
CA MET A 43 16.31 15.32 -14.70
C MET A 43 17.80 14.94 -14.78
N SER A 44 18.35 14.99 -16.00
CA SER A 44 19.76 14.68 -16.25
C SER A 44 20.71 15.67 -15.56
N LYS A 45 20.32 16.95 -15.47
CA LYS A 45 21.03 17.99 -14.75
C LYS A 45 20.13 18.51 -13.61
N PRO A 46 20.50 18.30 -12.33
CA PRO A 46 19.74 18.86 -11.22
C PRO A 46 19.82 20.40 -11.23
N PRO A 47 18.79 21.11 -10.74
CA PRO A 47 18.92 22.52 -10.44
C PRO A 47 20.04 22.74 -9.41
N GLU A 48 20.72 23.88 -9.50
CA GLU A 48 21.81 24.25 -8.61
C GLU A 48 21.35 24.19 -7.13
N GLY A 49 22.11 23.47 -6.29
CA GLY A 49 21.79 23.27 -4.87
C GLY A 49 20.89 22.08 -4.54
N PHE A 50 20.56 21.23 -5.52
CA PHE A 50 19.78 19.99 -5.35
C PHE A 50 20.57 18.72 -5.68
N GLU A 51 21.89 18.82 -5.82
CA GLU A 51 22.76 17.69 -6.14
C GLU A 51 22.66 16.60 -5.06
N SER A 52 22.66 17.02 -3.79
CA SER A 52 22.48 16.15 -2.63
C SER A 52 21.10 15.48 -2.63
N THR A 53 20.01 16.26 -2.79
CA THR A 53 18.64 15.72 -2.94
C THR A 53 18.57 14.62 -4.03
N VAL A 54 19.16 14.87 -5.20
CA VAL A 54 19.14 13.88 -6.30
C VAL A 54 19.92 12.62 -5.93
N ASN A 55 21.08 12.75 -5.28
CA ASN A 55 21.86 11.61 -4.82
C ASN A 55 21.10 10.77 -3.78
N ILE A 56 20.43 11.42 -2.81
CA ILE A 56 19.60 10.73 -1.82
C ILE A 56 18.45 9.98 -2.50
N SER A 57 17.76 10.60 -3.46
CA SER A 57 16.66 9.95 -4.18
C SER A 57 17.11 8.71 -4.98
N ARG A 58 18.31 8.76 -5.57
CA ARG A 58 18.93 7.62 -6.25
C ARG A 58 19.33 6.54 -5.25
N ALA A 59 19.85 6.92 -4.09
CA ALA A 59 20.16 6.00 -3.01
C ALA A 59 18.90 5.24 -2.57
N ILE A 60 17.80 5.96 -2.25
CA ILE A 60 16.50 5.38 -1.89
C ILE A 60 16.00 4.41 -2.96
N SER A 61 16.11 4.79 -4.24
CA SER A 61 15.61 3.98 -5.35
C SER A 61 16.40 2.68 -5.56
N ARG A 62 17.64 2.62 -5.07
CA ARG A 62 18.54 1.46 -5.18
C ARG A 62 18.51 0.54 -3.96
N ILE A 63 17.74 0.88 -2.93
CA ILE A 63 17.62 0.05 -1.73
C ILE A 63 16.92 -1.26 -2.09
N ASP A 64 17.56 -2.39 -1.79
CA ASP A 64 16.89 -3.69 -1.79
C ASP A 64 16.07 -3.84 -0.50
N TRP A 65 14.78 -3.54 -0.62
CA TRP A 65 13.85 -3.57 0.51
C TRP A 65 13.60 -4.98 1.03
N ASN A 66 13.62 -5.97 0.13
CA ASN A 66 13.34 -7.36 0.48
C ASN A 66 14.53 -7.96 1.25
N GLU A 67 15.75 -7.75 0.77
CA GLU A 67 16.95 -8.21 1.46
C GLU A 67 17.10 -7.55 2.85
N ARG A 68 16.81 -6.25 2.96
CA ARG A 68 17.05 -5.50 4.21
C ARG A 68 15.99 -5.68 5.28
N PHE A 69 14.73 -5.87 4.90
CA PHE A 69 13.60 -5.86 5.83
C PHE A 69 12.67 -7.07 5.67
N GLY A 70 12.92 -7.97 4.71
CA GLY A 70 12.04 -9.10 4.42
C GLY A 70 10.66 -8.68 3.89
N ARG A 71 10.55 -7.45 3.36
CA ARG A 71 9.29 -6.87 2.88
C ARG A 71 9.48 -6.21 1.53
N SER A 72 8.42 -6.16 0.75
CA SER A 72 8.45 -5.55 -0.58
C SER A 72 8.53 -4.02 -0.50
N LYS A 73 9.07 -3.42 -1.56
CA LYS A 73 9.12 -1.95 -1.72
C LYS A 73 7.73 -1.30 -1.60
N TYR A 74 6.67 -1.98 -2.02
CA TYR A 74 5.32 -1.42 -2.03
C TYR A 74 4.70 -1.33 -0.63
N GLU A 75 5.16 -2.16 0.31
CA GLU A 75 4.66 -2.18 1.68
C GLU A 75 5.32 -1.09 2.54
N ILE A 76 6.64 -0.95 2.43
CA ILE A 76 7.43 -0.13 3.36
C ILE A 76 8.27 0.96 2.70
N GLY A 77 8.41 0.96 1.37
CA GLY A 77 9.30 1.86 0.65
C GLY A 77 8.88 3.34 0.70
N SER A 78 7.66 3.62 1.13
CA SER A 78 7.15 4.97 1.37
C SER A 78 7.09 5.33 2.85
N HIS A 79 7.39 4.42 3.76
CA HIS A 79 7.19 4.66 5.19
C HIS A 79 8.38 5.46 5.79
N PRO A 80 8.14 6.59 6.49
CA PRO A 80 9.20 7.48 6.98
C PRO A 80 10.29 6.79 7.81
N VAL A 81 9.86 5.95 8.76
CA VAL A 81 10.77 5.21 9.66
C VAL A 81 11.70 4.28 8.88
N TYR A 82 11.17 3.48 7.96
CA TYR A 82 11.97 2.52 7.19
C TYR A 82 12.95 3.22 6.24
N LEU A 83 12.52 4.31 5.60
CA LEU A 83 13.39 5.16 4.77
C LEU A 83 14.57 5.71 5.58
N THR A 84 14.29 6.23 6.77
CA THR A 84 15.29 6.79 7.69
C THR A 84 16.31 5.75 8.11
N VAL A 85 15.85 4.59 8.60
CA VAL A 85 16.74 3.48 9.00
C VAL A 85 17.60 3.00 7.82
N ALA A 86 17.00 2.89 6.62
CA ALA A 86 17.72 2.41 5.46
C ALA A 86 18.80 3.39 4.97
N LEU A 87 18.56 4.70 5.08
CA LEU A 87 19.53 5.74 4.74
C LEU A 87 20.63 5.89 5.80
N MET A 88 20.30 5.80 7.09
CA MET A 88 21.32 5.76 8.17
C MET A 88 22.29 4.60 7.98
N LYS A 89 21.78 3.40 7.69
CA LYS A 89 22.61 2.22 7.38
C LYS A 89 23.48 2.41 6.12
N SER A 90 23.09 3.34 5.25
CA SER A 90 23.84 3.67 4.04
C SER A 90 24.82 4.83 4.24
N GLY A 91 24.97 5.33 5.48
CA GLY A 91 25.94 6.35 5.86
C GLY A 91 25.51 7.80 5.58
N TRP A 92 24.22 8.04 5.29
CA TRP A 92 23.72 9.40 5.10
C TRP A 92 23.44 10.07 6.45
N ASP A 93 23.86 11.34 6.55
CA ASP A 93 23.54 12.16 7.71
C ASP A 93 22.10 12.66 7.64
N ILE A 94 21.43 12.68 8.78
CA ILE A 94 20.00 13.02 8.88
C ILE A 94 19.88 14.25 9.76
N PRO A 95 19.15 15.29 9.31
CA PRO A 95 18.92 16.48 10.13
C PRO A 95 18.40 16.11 11.52
N GLU A 96 19.04 16.64 12.55
CA GLU A 96 18.77 16.27 13.95
C GLU A 96 17.29 16.50 14.33
N GLY A 97 16.68 17.58 13.82
CA GLY A 97 15.26 17.87 14.02
C GLY A 97 14.34 16.80 13.43
N LEU A 98 14.66 16.24 12.27
CA LEU A 98 13.88 15.16 11.66
C LEU A 98 14.05 13.85 12.44
N LYS A 99 15.29 13.56 12.83
CA LYS A 99 15.63 12.37 13.61
C LYS A 99 14.89 12.34 14.95
N ALA A 100 14.84 13.47 15.66
CA ALA A 100 14.16 13.59 16.93
C ALA A 100 12.64 13.34 16.81
N GLU A 101 11.98 13.91 15.80
CA GLU A 101 10.54 13.72 15.60
C GLU A 101 10.18 12.28 15.15
N LEU A 102 11.02 11.65 14.32
CA LEU A 102 10.82 10.25 13.95
C LEU A 102 11.05 9.29 15.11
N GLN A 103 12.01 9.58 16.00
CA GLN A 103 12.23 8.75 17.20
C GLN A 103 11.00 8.77 18.11
N LYS A 104 10.40 9.96 18.33
CA LYS A 104 9.14 10.06 19.09
C LYS A 104 8.03 9.19 18.52
N ARG A 105 7.92 9.13 17.19
CA ARG A 105 6.94 8.26 16.51
C ARG A 105 7.24 6.79 16.73
N ILE A 106 8.50 6.37 16.60
CA ILE A 106 8.91 4.99 16.87
C ILE A 106 8.57 4.61 18.32
N ASP A 107 8.85 5.49 19.28
CA ASP A 107 8.55 5.25 20.69
C ASP A 107 7.03 5.14 20.92
N GLN A 108 6.22 5.99 20.27
CA GLN A 108 4.76 5.91 20.30
C GLN A 108 4.24 4.59 19.70
N ASP A 109 4.69 4.22 18.51
CA ASP A 109 4.29 2.98 17.84
C ASP A 109 4.75 1.74 18.63
N ALA A 110 5.87 1.83 19.36
CA ALA A 110 6.39 0.77 20.24
C ALA A 110 5.66 0.67 21.58
N LEU A 111 4.91 1.71 22.00
CA LEU A 111 4.04 1.70 23.19
C LEU A 111 2.65 1.12 22.90
N GLU A 112 2.21 1.09 21.64
CA GLU A 112 0.92 0.50 21.23
C GLU A 112 0.83 -1.03 20.99
N PRO A 113 1.91 -1.86 20.96
CA PRO A 113 1.77 -3.27 20.58
C PRO A 113 1.17 -4.17 21.67
N ALA A 114 0.77 -3.63 22.82
CA ALA A 114 0.22 -4.43 23.93
C ALA A 114 -1.30 -4.35 24.10
N THR A 115 -1.98 -3.32 23.60
CA THR A 115 -3.41 -3.08 23.91
C THR A 115 -4.38 -3.46 22.80
N GLN A 116 -3.93 -3.68 21.56
CA GLN A 116 -4.83 -4.09 20.46
C GLN A 116 -4.98 -5.62 20.29
N ASN A 117 -4.24 -6.43 21.06
CA ASN A 117 -4.33 -7.90 21.02
C ASN A 117 -4.71 -8.54 22.37
N ALA A 118 -4.98 -7.76 23.44
CA ALA A 118 -5.21 -8.29 24.78
C ALA A 118 -6.58 -7.97 25.42
N ASP A 119 -7.37 -7.03 24.86
CA ASP A 119 -8.67 -6.63 25.43
C ASP A 119 -9.89 -7.10 24.60
N SER A 120 -9.88 -8.37 24.18
CA SER A 120 -11.05 -9.02 23.54
C SER A 120 -11.50 -10.30 24.25
N GLU A 121 -11.16 -10.54 25.54
CA GLU A 121 -11.51 -11.81 26.20
C GLU A 121 -12.21 -11.72 27.58
N ASP A 122 -12.52 -10.56 28.17
CA ASP A 122 -13.13 -10.60 29.52
C ASP A 122 -14.12 -9.47 29.87
N SER A 123 -15.18 -9.30 29.07
CA SER A 123 -16.39 -8.56 29.51
C SER A 123 -17.62 -8.81 28.62
N SER A 124 -18.04 -10.07 28.44
CA SER A 124 -19.32 -10.34 27.75
C SER A 124 -20.01 -11.66 28.12
N ALA A 125 -19.87 -12.13 29.37
CA ALA A 125 -20.53 -13.34 29.85
C ALA A 125 -22.07 -13.31 29.94
N GLU A 126 -22.77 -12.23 29.56
CA GLU A 126 -24.25 -12.23 29.54
C GLU A 126 -24.89 -11.70 28.25
N ARG A 127 -24.12 -11.51 27.15
CA ARG A 127 -24.69 -11.12 25.84
C ARG A 127 -24.14 -11.88 24.60
N GLU A 128 -23.41 -12.97 24.80
CA GLU A 128 -22.75 -13.77 23.75
C GLU A 128 -23.58 -14.98 23.28
N ALA A 129 -24.71 -14.75 22.63
CA ALA A 129 -25.34 -15.82 21.85
C ALA A 129 -25.72 -15.41 20.42
N ASN A 130 -25.47 -14.16 20.02
CA ASN A 130 -25.97 -13.66 18.73
C ASN A 130 -24.93 -12.90 17.87
N THR A 131 -23.68 -12.75 18.32
CA THR A 131 -22.70 -11.87 17.64
C THR A 131 -21.55 -12.62 16.93
N GLU A 132 -21.17 -13.83 17.37
CA GLU A 132 -20.12 -14.62 16.71
C GLU A 132 -20.52 -15.14 15.32
N THR A 133 -21.81 -15.38 15.09
CA THR A 133 -22.29 -15.80 13.78
C THR A 133 -22.19 -14.66 12.75
N GLN A 134 -22.31 -13.39 13.16
CA GLN A 134 -22.30 -12.25 12.23
C GLN A 134 -20.89 -11.80 11.82
N SER A 135 -19.88 -11.88 12.70
CA SER A 135 -18.51 -11.45 12.39
C SER A 135 -17.84 -12.37 11.37
N ASN A 136 -18.00 -13.69 11.51
CA ASN A 136 -17.49 -14.70 10.57
C ASN A 136 -18.20 -14.64 9.21
N ILE A 137 -19.51 -14.36 9.18
CA ILE A 137 -20.22 -14.09 7.92
C ILE A 137 -19.63 -12.86 7.22
N SER A 138 -19.27 -11.81 7.96
CA SER A 138 -18.72 -10.58 7.37
C SER A 138 -17.34 -10.77 6.74
N ALA A 139 -16.45 -11.55 7.38
CA ALA A 139 -15.13 -11.86 6.86
C ALA A 139 -15.20 -12.79 5.64
N ALA A 140 -15.97 -13.88 5.74
CA ALA A 140 -16.24 -14.79 4.63
C ALA A 140 -16.86 -14.06 3.43
N THR A 141 -17.68 -13.03 3.67
CA THR A 141 -18.28 -12.21 2.61
C THR A 141 -17.26 -11.29 1.95
N LYS A 142 -16.33 -10.68 2.71
CA LYS A 142 -15.27 -9.81 2.15
C LYS A 142 -14.29 -10.58 1.27
N GLU A 143 -13.87 -11.76 1.71
CA GLU A 143 -12.98 -12.63 0.93
C GLU A 143 -13.66 -13.09 -0.35
N ARG A 144 -14.92 -13.53 -0.24
CA ARG A 144 -15.73 -13.93 -1.39
C ARG A 144 -15.92 -12.80 -2.40
N VAL A 145 -16.21 -11.58 -1.94
CA VAL A 145 -16.30 -10.40 -2.81
C VAL A 145 -14.96 -10.12 -3.51
N THR A 146 -13.85 -10.26 -2.79
CA THR A 146 -12.51 -10.06 -3.35
C THR A 146 -12.19 -11.12 -4.41
N MET A 147 -12.49 -12.38 -4.13
CA MET A 147 -12.36 -13.49 -5.07
C MET A 147 -13.20 -13.27 -6.33
N LEU A 148 -14.45 -12.84 -6.19
CA LEU A 148 -15.33 -12.57 -7.33
C LEU A 148 -14.80 -11.43 -8.21
N LYS A 149 -14.24 -10.36 -7.61
CA LYS A 149 -13.58 -9.28 -8.35
C LYS A 149 -12.36 -9.78 -9.14
N LEU A 150 -11.56 -10.67 -8.55
CA LEU A 150 -10.41 -11.28 -9.23
C LEU A 150 -10.86 -12.14 -10.41
N ILE A 151 -11.86 -13.00 -10.21
CA ILE A 151 -12.42 -13.84 -11.28
C ILE A 151 -12.92 -12.98 -12.44
N LEU A 152 -13.66 -11.90 -12.16
CA LEU A 152 -14.17 -10.99 -13.18
C LEU A 152 -13.03 -10.28 -13.95
N GLY A 153 -12.02 -9.79 -13.23
CA GLY A 153 -10.87 -9.13 -13.83
C GLY A 153 -10.04 -10.06 -14.73
N LEU A 154 -9.80 -11.29 -14.28
CA LEU A 154 -9.09 -12.31 -15.07
C LEU A 154 -9.92 -12.72 -16.30
N ALA A 155 -11.23 -12.89 -16.16
CA ALA A 155 -12.10 -13.21 -17.28
C ALA A 155 -12.13 -12.07 -18.32
N ALA A 156 -12.18 -10.81 -17.86
CA ALA A 156 -12.13 -9.64 -18.73
C ALA A 156 -10.80 -9.53 -19.48
N GLY A 157 -9.68 -9.69 -18.77
CA GLY A 157 -8.34 -9.59 -19.35
C GLY A 157 -7.94 -10.77 -20.24
N GLY A 158 -8.25 -12.00 -19.83
CA GLY A 158 -7.84 -13.22 -20.53
C GLY A 158 -8.77 -13.64 -21.66
N TYR A 159 -10.08 -13.42 -21.50
CA TYR A 159 -11.09 -13.92 -22.44
C TYR A 159 -11.86 -12.80 -23.16
N GLY A 160 -11.55 -11.53 -22.85
CA GLY A 160 -12.23 -10.38 -23.45
C GLY A 160 -13.67 -10.18 -22.94
N LEU A 161 -14.01 -10.76 -21.78
CA LEU A 161 -15.34 -10.64 -21.19
C LEU A 161 -15.68 -9.17 -20.93
N GLN A 162 -16.80 -8.72 -21.49
CA GLN A 162 -17.35 -7.39 -21.20
C GLN A 162 -18.33 -7.48 -20.00
N PRO A 163 -18.06 -6.79 -18.87
CA PRO A 163 -18.95 -6.82 -17.71
C PRO A 163 -20.36 -6.29 -18.01
N GLU A 164 -20.47 -5.36 -18.98
CA GLU A 164 -21.72 -4.73 -19.39
C GLU A 164 -22.55 -5.59 -20.35
N ALA A 165 -21.97 -6.64 -20.96
CA ALA A 165 -22.67 -7.46 -21.93
C ALA A 165 -23.75 -8.35 -21.28
N THR A 166 -24.95 -8.38 -21.86
CA THR A 166 -26.10 -9.17 -21.38
C THR A 166 -25.85 -10.68 -21.42
N ARG A 167 -25.02 -11.17 -22.36
CA ARG A 167 -24.69 -12.59 -22.50
C ARG A 167 -23.19 -12.82 -22.35
N ASN A 168 -22.83 -13.95 -21.75
CA ASN A 168 -21.45 -14.38 -21.57
C ASN A 168 -21.15 -15.59 -22.47
N PRO A 169 -20.46 -15.42 -23.60
CA PRO A 169 -20.07 -16.54 -24.46
C PRO A 169 -18.80 -17.27 -24.01
N HIS A 170 -18.09 -16.78 -22.98
CA HIS A 170 -16.71 -17.20 -22.67
C HIS A 170 -16.62 -18.36 -21.68
N ALA A 171 -17.71 -18.75 -21.02
CA ALA A 171 -17.70 -19.82 -20.02
C ALA A 171 -17.16 -21.16 -20.57
N LYS A 172 -17.52 -21.51 -21.82
CA LYS A 172 -17.04 -22.73 -22.47
C LYS A 172 -15.53 -22.70 -22.70
N ALA A 173 -14.99 -21.56 -23.15
CA ALA A 173 -13.55 -21.41 -23.40
C ALA A 173 -12.76 -21.50 -22.08
N MET A 174 -13.27 -20.88 -21.01
CA MET A 174 -12.67 -20.97 -19.68
C MET A 174 -12.66 -22.42 -19.17
N ARG A 175 -13.74 -23.18 -19.35
CA ARG A 175 -13.77 -24.61 -18.99
C ARG A 175 -12.70 -25.39 -19.75
N GLU A 176 -12.61 -25.22 -21.07
CA GLU A 176 -11.64 -25.94 -21.89
C GLU A 176 -10.19 -25.66 -21.46
N ASP A 177 -9.88 -24.43 -21.02
CA ASP A 177 -8.56 -24.09 -20.49
C ASP A 177 -8.31 -24.66 -19.10
N LEU A 178 -9.32 -24.68 -18.23
CA LEU A 178 -9.24 -25.34 -16.93
C LEU A 178 -9.03 -26.86 -17.07
N GLU A 179 -9.69 -27.49 -18.04
CA GLU A 179 -9.52 -28.92 -18.32
C GLU A 179 -8.10 -29.24 -18.80
N LYS A 180 -7.46 -28.37 -19.59
CA LYS A 180 -6.06 -28.55 -20.02
C LYS A 180 -5.07 -28.59 -18.86
N ILE A 181 -5.38 -27.90 -17.75
CA ILE A 181 -4.56 -27.90 -16.53
C ILE A 181 -5.03 -28.96 -15.50
N GLY A 182 -5.98 -29.81 -15.87
CA GLY A 182 -6.50 -30.89 -15.02
C GLY A 182 -7.57 -30.44 -14.02
N TRP A 183 -8.15 -29.26 -14.17
CA TRP A 183 -9.25 -28.77 -13.32
C TRP A 183 -10.59 -28.95 -14.03
N GLY A 184 -11.40 -29.91 -13.56
CA GLY A 184 -12.75 -30.11 -14.07
C GLY A 184 -13.74 -29.14 -13.42
N LEU A 185 -14.22 -28.15 -14.17
CA LEU A 185 -15.31 -27.26 -13.75
C LEU A 185 -16.44 -27.28 -14.78
N ASP A 186 -17.69 -27.32 -14.34
CA ASP A 186 -18.84 -27.26 -15.25
C ASP A 186 -19.08 -25.84 -15.79
N ASP A 187 -19.51 -25.73 -17.05
CA ASP A 187 -19.87 -24.46 -17.71
C ASP A 187 -20.87 -23.65 -16.88
N GLY A 188 -21.84 -24.32 -16.23
CA GLY A 188 -22.84 -23.71 -15.37
C GLY A 188 -22.25 -23.11 -14.10
N THR A 189 -21.23 -23.77 -13.52
CA THR A 189 -20.51 -23.26 -12.34
C THR A 189 -19.74 -21.99 -12.68
N ILE A 190 -19.04 -21.98 -13.82
CA ILE A 190 -18.32 -20.79 -14.31
C ILE A 190 -19.29 -19.64 -14.57
N LYS A 191 -20.42 -19.90 -15.26
CA LYS A 191 -21.46 -18.88 -15.50
C LYS A 191 -21.98 -18.28 -14.20
N LYS A 192 -22.32 -19.13 -13.23
CA LYS A 192 -22.82 -18.71 -11.92
C LYS A 192 -21.88 -17.70 -11.23
N TYR A 193 -20.59 -18.01 -11.15
CA TYR A 193 -19.63 -17.11 -10.49
C TYR A 193 -19.39 -15.82 -11.28
N LEU A 194 -19.41 -15.88 -12.62
CA LEU A 194 -19.27 -14.68 -13.45
C LEU A 194 -20.49 -13.76 -13.35
N ASP A 195 -21.70 -14.32 -13.31
CA ASP A 195 -22.93 -13.55 -13.14
C ASP A 195 -23.01 -12.91 -11.74
N GLU A 196 -22.53 -13.62 -10.73
CA GLU A 196 -22.43 -13.08 -9.38
C GLU A 196 -21.40 -11.94 -9.28
N ALA A 197 -20.21 -12.15 -9.84
CA ALA A 197 -19.18 -11.11 -9.87
C ALA A 197 -19.63 -9.87 -10.65
N ARG A 198 -20.38 -10.07 -11.75
CA ARG A 198 -20.99 -8.98 -12.52
C ARG A 198 -22.04 -8.23 -11.71
N SER A 199 -22.87 -8.94 -10.93
CA SER A 199 -23.87 -8.33 -10.07
C SER A 199 -23.23 -7.43 -9.02
N LEU A 200 -22.12 -7.88 -8.41
CA LEU A 200 -21.32 -7.05 -7.50
C LEU A 200 -20.70 -5.84 -8.19
N TRP A 201 -20.21 -5.99 -9.42
CA TRP A 201 -19.66 -4.87 -10.18
C TRP A 201 -20.72 -3.80 -10.48
N LYS A 202 -21.95 -4.21 -10.81
CA LYS A 202 -23.08 -3.28 -11.02
C LYS A 202 -23.47 -2.52 -9.76
N GLN A 203 -23.36 -3.13 -8.59
CA GLN A 203 -23.67 -2.47 -7.31
C GLN A 203 -22.62 -1.43 -6.90
N ALA A 204 -21.38 -1.57 -7.41
CA ALA A 204 -20.28 -0.66 -7.09
C ALA A 204 -20.18 0.56 -8.02
N LYS A 205 -21.00 0.62 -9.08
CA LYS A 205 -21.07 1.71 -10.07
C LYS A 205 -22.23 2.64 -9.75
#